data_AF-A0AAP8LA16-F1
#
_entry.id   AF-A0AAP8LA16-F1
#
_cell.length_a   1.000
_cell.length_b   1.000
_cell.length_c   1.000
_cell.angle_alpha   90.00
_cell.angle_beta   90.00
_cell.angle_gamma   90.00
#
_symmetry.space_group_name_H-M   'P 1'
#
loop_
_entity.id
_entity.type
_entity.pdbx_description
1 polymer ?
#
loop_
_entity_poly.entity_id
_entity_poly.type
_entity_poly.pdbx_seq_one_letter_code
_entity_poly.pdbx_strand_id
1 'polypeptide(L)'
;RFTVIAAALVVNATDDRFKSLAQLLDYAKSHPGELTCGSAGNGTSSHLACELLNQMAGVKIMHIPYKGGSAAMTDLLGGRISLLIDVMPNVSG
;
A
#
# COMPACT_ATOMS: atom_id res chain seq x y z
N ARG A 1 1.52 -15.47 24.21
CA ARG A 1 0.71 -15.76 23.01
C ARG A 1 1.08 -14.71 21.97
N PHE A 2 1.74 -15.11 20.87
CA PHE A 2 1.99 -14.20 19.75
C PHE A 2 0.74 -14.18 18.87
N THR A 3 0.20 -12.98 18.63
CA THR A 3 -0.93 -12.80 17.71
C THR A 3 -0.35 -12.53 16.32
N VAL A 4 -0.68 -13.36 15.34
CA VAL A 4 -0.31 -13.13 13.94
C VAL A 4 -1.37 -12.22 13.33
N ILE A 5 -0.95 -11.06 12.81
CA ILE A 5 -1.81 -10.12 12.12
C ILE A 5 -1.50 -10.24 10.62
N ALA A 6 -2.47 -10.67 9.83
CA ALA A 6 -2.35 -10.72 8.39
C ALA A 6 -2.58 -9.34 7.78
N ALA A 7 -1.62 -8.88 6.96
CA ALA A 7 -1.75 -7.68 6.15
C ALA A 7 -1.92 -8.06 4.67
N ALA A 8 -2.66 -7.24 3.92
CA ALA A 8 -2.77 -7.35 2.47
C ALA A 8 -2.21 -6.10 1.80
N LEU A 9 -1.59 -6.28 0.64
CA LEU A 9 -1.32 -5.20 -0.30
C LEU A 9 -2.47 -5.17 -1.31
N VAL A 10 -3.10 -4.01 -1.44
CA VAL A 10 -4.28 -3.78 -2.29
C VAL A 10 -3.96 -2.68 -3.29
N VAL A 11 -4.37 -2.90 -4.54
CA VAL A 11 -4.29 -1.91 -5.62
C VAL A 11 -5.69 -1.66 -6.18
N ASN A 12 -5.88 -0.52 -6.84
CA ASN A 12 -7.13 -0.30 -7.55
C ASN A 12 -7.20 -1.22 -8.78
N ALA A 13 -8.27 -2.01 -8.89
CA ALA A 13 -8.45 -2.95 -9.99
C ALA A 13 -8.55 -2.28 -11.37
N THR A 14 -8.95 -0.99 -11.42
CA THR A 14 -9.03 -0.21 -12.66
C THR A 14 -7.70 0.39 -13.08
N ASP A 15 -6.64 0.28 -12.26
CA ASP A 15 -5.30 0.68 -12.65
C ASP A 15 -4.70 -0.36 -13.60
N ASP A 16 -4.53 0.00 -14.87
CA ASP A 16 -4.04 -0.90 -15.91
C ASP A 16 -2.51 -0.90 -16.04
N ARG A 17 -1.80 -0.06 -15.26
CA ARG A 17 -0.32 0.01 -15.30
C ARG A 17 0.35 -1.25 -14.76
N PHE A 18 -0.30 -1.91 -13.80
CA PHE A 18 0.20 -3.12 -13.17
C PHE A 18 -0.96 -4.01 -12.70
N LYS A 19 -0.93 -5.28 -13.09
CA LYS A 19 -1.88 -6.32 -12.65
C LYS A 19 -1.22 -7.40 -11.80
N SER A 20 0.07 -7.27 -11.51
CA SER A 20 0.82 -8.16 -10.64
C SER A 20 1.80 -7.39 -9.77
N LEU A 21 2.23 -8.00 -8.66
CA LEU A 21 3.25 -7.41 -7.80
C LEU A 21 4.56 -7.16 -8.56
N ALA A 22 4.96 -8.06 -9.46
CA ALA A 22 6.17 -7.88 -10.27
C ALA A 22 6.06 -6.62 -11.15
N GLN A 23 4.94 -6.43 -11.85
CA GLN A 23 4.70 -5.25 -12.67
C GLN A 23 4.65 -3.96 -11.85
N LEU A 24 4.05 -4.00 -10.65
CA LEU A 24 4.02 -2.87 -9.74
C LEU A 24 5.45 -2.47 -9.32
N LEU A 25 6.28 -3.45 -8.95
CA LEU A 25 7.66 -3.20 -8.56
C LEU A 25 8.51 -2.69 -9.73
N ASP A 26 8.36 -3.24 -10.92
CA ASP A 26 9.06 -2.78 -12.12
C ASP A 26 8.66 -1.34 -12.48
N TYR A 27 7.37 -1.02 -12.37
CA TYR A 27 6.88 0.36 -12.54
C TYR A 27 7.47 1.30 -11.47
N ALA A 28 7.46 0.89 -10.20
CA ALA A 28 8.00 1.68 -9.09
C ALA A 28 9.52 1.94 -9.20
N LYS A 29 10.27 0.98 -9.76
CA LYS A 29 11.72 1.14 -10.02
C LYS A 29 11.98 2.12 -11.16
N SER A 30 11.18 2.07 -12.22
CA SER A 30 11.32 2.96 -13.38
C SER A 30 10.80 4.38 -13.12
N HIS A 31 9.88 4.53 -12.16
CA HIS A 31 9.21 5.80 -11.83
C HIS A 31 9.33 6.11 -10.32
N PRO A 32 10.55 6.37 -9.81
CA PRO A 32 10.78 6.50 -8.37
C PRO A 32 10.06 7.74 -7.80
N GLY A 33 9.20 7.52 -6.81
CA GLY A 33 8.44 8.57 -6.12
C GLY A 33 7.07 8.88 -6.72
N GLU A 34 6.67 8.24 -7.83
CA GLU A 34 5.35 8.47 -8.44
C GLU A 34 4.24 7.67 -7.77
N LEU A 35 4.53 6.45 -7.31
CA LEU A 35 3.55 5.63 -6.60
C LEU A 35 3.40 6.07 -5.14
N THR A 36 2.19 5.96 -4.63
CA THR A 36 1.84 6.27 -3.24
C THR A 36 1.27 5.06 -2.50
N CYS A 37 1.66 4.88 -1.22
CA CYS A 37 1.20 3.84 -0.31
C CYS A 37 0.38 4.44 0.83
N GLY A 38 -0.91 4.15 0.88
CA GLY A 38 -1.77 4.47 2.03
C GLY A 38 -1.53 3.54 3.21
N SER A 39 -1.72 4.06 4.42
CA SER A 39 -1.65 3.29 5.68
C SER A 39 -2.67 3.80 6.70
N ALA A 40 -2.84 3.07 7.81
CA ALA A 40 -3.67 3.49 8.94
C ALA A 40 -3.06 4.63 9.78
N GLY A 41 -1.85 5.11 9.47
CA GLY A 41 -1.21 6.27 10.10
C GLY A 41 0.26 6.09 10.43
N ASN A 42 0.92 7.17 10.87
CA ASN A 42 2.34 7.14 11.23
C ASN A 42 2.63 6.17 12.40
N GLY A 43 3.76 5.45 12.34
CA GLY A 43 4.14 4.45 13.35
C GLY A 43 3.31 3.16 13.40
N THR A 44 2.25 3.02 12.59
CA THR A 44 1.43 1.80 12.56
C THR A 44 2.12 0.66 11.82
N SER A 45 1.68 -0.59 12.05
CA SER A 45 2.19 -1.75 11.31
C SER A 45 2.01 -1.62 9.79
N SER A 46 0.94 -0.97 9.33
CA SER A 46 0.71 -0.71 7.90
C SER A 46 1.70 0.30 7.33
N HIS A 47 2.04 1.35 8.07
CA HIS A 47 3.12 2.27 7.66
C HIS A 47 4.47 1.54 7.60
N LEU A 48 4.82 0.77 8.62
CA LEU A 48 6.06 -0.01 8.61
C LEU A 48 6.09 -1.02 7.46
N ALA A 49 4.94 -1.58 7.06
CA ALA A 49 4.85 -2.46 5.92
C ALA A 49 5.08 -1.73 4.57
N CYS A 50 4.60 -0.50 4.40
CA CYS A 50 4.95 0.34 3.23
C CYS A 50 6.46 0.56 3.14
N GLU A 51 7.11 0.92 4.26
CA GLU A 51 8.55 1.16 4.28
C GLU A 51 9.37 -0.11 4.11
N LEU A 52 8.91 -1.23 4.69
CA LEU A 52 9.54 -2.53 4.50
C LEU A 52 9.49 -2.96 3.03
N LEU A 53 8.39 -2.70 2.32
CA LEU A 53 8.28 -2.95 0.89
C LEU A 53 9.33 -2.15 0.11
N ASN A 54 9.45 -0.84 0.39
CA ASN A 54 10.49 0.02 -0.21
C ASN A 54 11.89 -0.56 0.02
N GLN A 55 12.20 -0.91 1.27
CA GLN A 55 13.51 -1.42 1.66
C GLN A 55 13.82 -2.78 1.00
N MET A 56 12.87 -3.71 0.99
CA MET A 56 13.08 -5.06 0.45
C MET A 56 13.15 -5.07 -1.08
N ALA A 57 12.33 -4.26 -1.75
CA ALA A 57 12.26 -4.24 -3.21
C ALA A 57 13.20 -3.22 -3.87
N GLY A 58 13.84 -2.35 -3.08
CA GLY A 58 14.70 -1.28 -3.58
C GLY A 58 13.94 -0.25 -4.40
N VAL A 59 12.72 0.09 -3.96
CA VAL A 59 11.81 1.03 -4.64
C VAL A 59 11.56 2.27 -3.79
N LYS A 60 11.03 3.31 -4.41
CA LYS A 60 10.64 4.55 -3.74
C LYS A 60 9.15 4.81 -3.96
N ILE A 61 8.33 4.27 -3.08
CA ILE A 61 6.89 4.51 -3.01
C ILE A 61 6.65 5.49 -1.86
N MET A 62 5.92 6.57 -2.12
CA MET A 62 5.68 7.62 -1.12
C MET A 62 4.56 7.24 -0.15
N HIS A 63 4.85 7.30 1.15
CA HIS A 63 3.87 7.04 2.19
C HIS A 63 2.86 8.19 2.34
N ILE A 64 1.57 7.85 2.42
CA ILE A 64 0.46 8.78 2.70
C ILE A 64 -0.27 8.30 3.96
N PRO A 65 -0.18 9.04 5.10
CA PRO A 65 -0.82 8.63 6.34
C PRO A 65 -2.31 9.00 6.36
N TYR A 66 -3.16 8.03 6.71
CA TYR A 66 -4.58 8.25 6.99
C TYR A 66 -4.90 8.06 8.47
N LYS A 67 -6.09 8.50 8.90
CA LYS A 67 -6.63 8.23 10.25
C LYS A 67 -7.40 6.90 10.24
N GLY A 68 -6.72 5.80 9.96
CA GLY A 68 -7.32 4.46 9.81
C GLY A 68 -7.49 3.99 8.37
N GLY A 69 -7.71 2.68 8.19
CA GLY A 69 -7.74 2.00 6.90
C GLY A 69 -8.89 2.39 5.96
N SER A 70 -10.08 2.67 6.50
CA SER A 70 -11.27 2.94 5.70
C SER A 70 -11.13 4.18 4.81
N ALA A 71 -10.52 5.25 5.33
CA ALA A 71 -10.28 6.46 4.55
C ALA A 71 -9.25 6.22 3.42
N ALA A 72 -8.21 5.43 3.70
CA ALA A 72 -7.23 5.05 2.69
C ALA A 72 -7.86 4.18 1.59
N MET A 73 -8.75 3.24 1.95
CA MET A 73 -9.47 2.43 0.98
C MET A 73 -10.36 3.27 0.05
N THR A 74 -11.09 4.26 0.58
CA THR A 74 -11.88 5.18 -0.25
C THR A 74 -11.01 5.92 -1.27
N ASP A 75 -9.85 6.42 -0.85
CA ASP A 75 -8.93 7.12 -1.75
C ASP A 75 -8.26 6.19 -2.76
N LEU A 76 -8.00 4.92 -2.40
CA LEU A 76 -7.52 3.91 -3.33
C LEU A 76 -8.54 3.65 -4.45
N LEU A 77 -9.80 3.41 -4.07
CA LEU A 77 -10.90 3.20 -5.02
C LEU A 77 -11.13 4.42 -5.92
N GLY A 78 -10.92 5.63 -5.38
CA GLY A 78 -10.97 6.89 -6.13
C GLY A 78 -9.73 7.19 -6.98
N GLY A 79 -8.70 6.34 -6.95
CA GLY A 79 -7.46 6.53 -7.72
C GLY A 79 -6.54 7.65 -7.21
N ARG A 80 -6.75 8.12 -5.98
CA ARG A 80 -5.93 9.19 -5.36
C ARG A 80 -4.62 8.67 -4.79
N ILE A 81 -4.61 7.39 -4.37
CA ILE A 81 -3.40 6.67 -3.98
C ILE A 81 -3.22 5.43 -4.86
N SER A 82 -1.98 4.99 -5.04
CA SER A 82 -1.67 3.87 -5.94
C SER A 82 -1.92 2.51 -5.31
N LEU A 83 -1.59 2.37 -4.01
CA LEU A 83 -1.77 1.15 -3.26
C LEU A 83 -2.04 1.42 -1.78
N LEU A 84 -2.56 0.40 -1.10
CA LEU A 84 -2.80 0.35 0.33
C LEU A 84 -2.13 -0.89 0.89
N ILE A 85 -1.43 -0.78 2.02
CA ILE A 85 -1.08 -1.95 2.82
C ILE A 85 -1.78 -1.82 4.16
N ASP A 86 -2.67 -2.74 4.49
CA ASP A 86 -3.39 -2.72 5.76
C ASP A 86 -3.80 -4.12 6.24
N VAL A 87 -4.27 -4.19 7.49
CA VAL A 87 -4.73 -5.44 8.11
C VAL A 87 -6.02 -5.95 7.45
N MET A 88 -6.13 -7.28 7.32
CA MET A 88 -7.22 -7.98 6.61
C MET A 88 -8.65 -7.47 6.94
N PRO A 89 -9.05 -7.21 8.21
CA PRO A 89 -10.40 -6.74 8.50
C PRO A 89 -10.77 -5.41 7.82
N ASN A 90 -9.79 -4.57 7.50
CA ASN A 90 -10.02 -3.27 6.88
C ASN A 90 -10.15 -3.37 5.35
N VAL A 91 -9.74 -4.50 4.77
CA VAL A 91 -9.64 -4.70 3.31
C VAL A 91 -10.51 -5.84 2.77
N SER A 92 -11.06 -6.68 3.64
CA SER A 92 -11.95 -7.79 3.28
C SER A 92 -13.45 -7.44 3.33
N GLY A 93 -13.78 -6.17 3.55
CA GLY A 93 -15.16 -5.65 3.61
C GLY A 93 -15.70 -5.24 2.25
#